data_AF-A0A1X1XA24-F1
#
_entry.id   AF-A0A1X1XA24-F1
#
_cell.length_a   1.000
_cell.length_b   1.000
_cell.length_c   1.000
_cell.angle_alpha   90.00
_cell.angle_beta   90.00
_cell.angle_gamma   90.00
#
_symmetry.space_group_name_H-M   'P 1'
#
loop_
_entity.id
_entity.type
_entity.pdbx_description
1 polymer ?
#
loop_
_entity_poly.entity_id
_entity_poly.type
_entity_poly.pdbx_seq_one_letter_code
_entity_poly.pdbx_strand_id
1 'polypeptide(L)'
;MDTSILVAPKVDLSGLVCQISSVSYAELHFGVHCAPDDNARLSRQHRLTMIQSVYGHGIAFTDTTAHHYGLLCARLRAQGRSPRGRAMDIMIAATALTLGVALVTRNTNDVDRLGVELLQR
;
A
#
# COMPACT_ATOMS: atom_id res chain seq x y z
N MET A 1 -3.26 1.93 4.12
CA MET A 1 -3.35 2.80 2.93
C MET A 1 -2.33 2.31 1.92
N ASP A 2 -2.72 2.30 0.65
CA ASP A 2 -1.84 2.05 -0.48
C ASP A 2 -0.94 3.27 -0.80
N THR A 3 0.23 3.04 -1.38
CA THR A 3 1.20 4.07 -1.77
C THR A 3 0.61 5.06 -2.76
N SER A 4 -0.31 4.62 -3.61
CA SER A 4 -1.01 5.49 -4.56
C SER A 4 -1.71 6.68 -3.88
N ILE A 5 -2.24 6.50 -2.67
CA ILE A 5 -2.83 7.56 -1.83
C ILE A 5 -1.74 8.46 -1.27
N LEU A 6 -0.64 7.86 -0.81
CA LEU A 6 0.46 8.56 -0.14
C LEU A 6 1.26 9.47 -1.06
N VAL A 7 1.27 9.24 -2.37
CA VAL A 7 1.95 10.09 -3.37
C VAL A 7 1.04 11.12 -4.06
N ALA A 8 -0.28 11.03 -3.83
CA ALA A 8 -1.25 11.92 -4.45
C ALA A 8 -1.13 13.38 -3.93
N PRO A 9 -1.26 14.41 -4.78
CA PRO A 9 -1.13 15.81 -4.34
C PRO A 9 -2.22 16.24 -3.36
N LYS A 10 -3.44 15.70 -3.48
CA LYS A 10 -4.55 15.93 -2.55
C LYS A 10 -5.45 14.70 -2.54
N VAL A 11 -5.79 14.21 -1.34
CA VAL A 11 -6.76 13.14 -1.11
C VAL A 11 -7.60 13.55 0.09
N ASP A 12 -8.92 13.42 -0.04
CA ASP A 12 -9.82 13.66 1.09
C ASP A 12 -9.90 12.39 1.95
N LEU A 13 -9.27 12.44 3.12
CA LEU A 13 -9.30 11.39 4.14
C LEU A 13 -10.14 11.83 5.35
N SER A 14 -10.94 12.88 5.22
CA SER A 14 -11.79 13.35 6.31
C SER A 14 -12.74 12.26 6.80
N GLY A 15 -12.87 12.15 8.13
CA GLY A 15 -13.67 11.11 8.78
C GLY A 15 -13.06 9.71 8.78
N LEU A 16 -11.84 9.51 8.26
CA LEU A 16 -11.15 8.22 8.29
C LEU A 16 -10.03 8.20 9.32
N VAL A 17 -9.92 7.08 10.04
CA VAL A 17 -8.72 6.75 10.83
C VAL A 17 -7.90 5.76 10.01
N CYS A 18 -6.73 6.20 9.55
CA CYS A 18 -5.93 5.44 8.60
C CYS A 18 -4.60 4.99 9.20
N GLN A 19 -4.15 3.80 8.78
CA GLN A 19 -2.81 3.28 9.02
C GLN A 19 -2.10 2.98 7.69
N ILE A 20 -0.78 2.92 7.70
CA ILE A 20 0.06 2.66 6.52
C ILE A 20 0.70 1.29 6.63
N SER A 21 0.73 0.51 5.55
CA SER A 21 1.50 -0.74 5.50
C SER A 21 2.99 -0.43 5.45
N SER A 22 3.84 -1.20 6.14
CA SER A 22 5.29 -1.07 6.00
C SER A 22 5.76 -1.31 4.55
N VAL A 23 4.99 -2.06 3.77
CA VAL A 23 5.24 -2.30 2.34
C VAL A 23 5.08 -0.99 1.54
N SER A 24 4.08 -0.18 1.86
CA SER A 24 3.92 1.15 1.25
C SER A 24 5.04 2.11 1.65
N TYR A 25 5.53 2.03 2.88
CA TYR A 25 6.75 2.77 3.25
C TYR A 25 7.97 2.31 2.47
N ALA A 26 8.12 1.00 2.19
CA ALA A 26 9.21 0.50 1.38
C ALA A 26 9.18 1.11 -0.04
N GLU A 27 8.01 1.26 -0.66
CA GLU A 27 7.87 1.92 -1.96
C GLU A 27 8.25 3.41 -1.91
N LEU A 28 7.87 4.12 -0.85
CA LEU A 28 8.26 5.52 -0.66
C LEU A 28 9.77 5.66 -0.45
N HIS A 29 10.38 4.80 0.37
CA HIS A 29 11.84 4.76 0.55
C HIS A 29 12.56 4.47 -0.77
N PHE A 30 12.09 3.49 -1.55
CA PHE A 30 12.61 3.23 -2.89
C PHE A 30 12.53 4.47 -3.78
N GLY A 31 11.39 5.17 -3.77
CA GLY A 31 11.22 6.43 -4.50
C GLY A 31 12.21 7.52 -4.07
N VAL A 32 12.55 7.63 -2.78
CA VAL A 32 13.58 8.55 -2.31
C VAL A 32 14.97 8.15 -2.84
N HIS A 33 15.34 6.88 -2.69
CA HIS A 33 16.67 6.40 -3.08
C HIS A 33 16.92 6.42 -4.60
N CYS A 34 15.87 6.24 -5.40
CA CYS A 34 15.92 6.27 -6.86
C CYS A 34 15.50 7.62 -7.45
N ALA A 35 15.59 8.72 -6.69
CA ALA A 35 15.32 10.05 -7.21
C ALA A 35 16.34 10.46 -8.29
N PRO A 36 15.90 11.12 -9.39
CA PRO A 36 16.77 11.44 -10.52
C PRO A 36 17.78 12.56 -10.23
N ASP A 37 17.50 13.39 -9.22
CA ASP A 37 18.32 14.52 -8.81
C ASP A 37 18.10 14.84 -7.32
N ASP A 38 18.94 15.74 -6.79
CA ASP A 38 18.95 16.11 -5.38
C ASP A 38 17.68 16.85 -4.95
N ASN A 39 17.08 17.67 -5.83
CA ASN A 39 15.84 18.39 -5.52
C ASN A 39 14.66 17.42 -5.39
N ALA A 40 14.56 16.47 -6.32
CA ALA A 40 13.57 15.40 -6.28
C ALA A 40 13.76 14.52 -5.03
N ARG A 41 15.01 14.21 -4.66
CA ARG A 41 15.33 13.43 -3.45
C ARG A 41 14.89 14.16 -2.18
N LEU A 42 15.23 15.44 -2.05
CA LEU A 42 14.84 16.29 -0.92
C LEU A 42 13.32 16.40 -0.79
N SER A 43 12.62 16.64 -1.90
CA SER A 43 11.15 16.72 -1.93
C SER A 43 10.49 15.41 -1.48
N ARG A 44 10.95 14.27 -2.01
CA ARG A 44 10.44 12.94 -1.63
C ARG A 44 10.75 12.60 -0.18
N GLN A 45 11.95 12.92 0.31
CA GLN A 45 12.34 12.70 1.71
C GLN A 45 11.51 13.55 2.68
N HIS A 46 11.29 14.83 2.34
CA HIS A 46 10.44 15.72 3.13
C HIS A 46 9.01 15.17 3.21
N ARG A 47 8.44 14.75 2.08
CA ARG A 47 7.13 14.11 2.03
C ARG A 47 7.05 12.84 2.89
N LEU A 48 8.04 11.95 2.79
CA LEU A 48 8.09 10.72 3.60
C LEU A 48 8.13 11.04 5.09
N THR A 49 8.94 12.02 5.50
CA THR A 49 9.07 12.47 6.89
C THR A 49 7.73 12.99 7.42
N MET A 50 7.02 13.80 6.62
CA MET A 50 5.68 14.29 6.97
C MET A 50 4.64 13.16 7.08
N ILE A 51 4.71 12.15 6.21
CA ILE A 51 3.79 11.00 6.29
C ILE A 51 4.07 10.20 7.57
N GLN A 52 5.34 9.93 7.88
CA GLN A 52 5.73 9.18 9.08
C GLN A 52 5.40 9.93 10.37
N SER A 53 5.47 11.27 10.39
CA SER A 53 5.08 12.04 11.57
C SER A 53 3.58 12.02 11.85
N VAL A 54 2.75 11.89 10.80
CA VAL A 54 1.28 11.83 10.92
C VAL A 54 0.79 10.42 11.25
N TYR A 55 1.32 9.41 10.56
CA TYR A 55 0.78 8.04 10.63
C TYR A 55 1.63 7.08 11.46
N GLY A 56 2.81 7.50 11.91
CA GLY A 56 3.70 6.69 12.72
C GLY A 56 4.27 5.48 11.97
N HIS A 57 4.53 4.40 12.71
CA HIS A 57 5.11 3.18 12.17
C HIS A 57 4.15 2.44 11.24
N GLY A 58 4.74 1.78 10.23
CA GLY A 58 3.98 0.99 9.28
C GLY A 58 3.56 -0.34 9.89
N ILE A 59 2.37 -0.82 9.53
CA ILE A 59 1.92 -2.15 9.90
C ILE A 59 2.83 -3.17 9.23
N ALA A 60 3.50 -3.98 10.04
CA ALA A 60 4.48 -4.95 9.60
C ALA A 60 3.83 -6.08 8.78
N PHE A 61 4.55 -6.55 7.75
CA PHE A 61 4.23 -7.80 7.09
C PHE A 61 4.71 -8.97 7.96
N THR A 62 3.78 -9.70 8.55
CA THR A 62 4.04 -10.81 9.48
C THR A 62 3.75 -12.16 8.84
N ASP A 63 4.06 -13.26 9.53
CA ASP A 63 3.68 -14.62 9.08
C ASP A 63 2.16 -14.78 8.91
N THR A 64 1.36 -14.10 9.74
CA THR A 64 -0.10 -14.08 9.58
C THR A 64 -0.51 -13.35 8.29
N THR A 65 0.19 -12.27 7.96
CA THR A 65 0.00 -11.55 6.69
C THR A 65 0.45 -12.40 5.50
N ALA A 66 1.52 -13.18 5.65
CA ALA A 66 2.03 -14.09 4.63
C ALA A 66 1.02 -15.20 4.28
N HIS A 67 0.30 -15.73 5.27
CA HIS A 67 -0.80 -16.66 5.02
C HIS A 67 -1.87 -16.05 4.10
N HIS A 68 -2.34 -14.84 4.42
CA HIS A 68 -3.34 -14.13 3.62
C HIS A 68 -2.81 -13.77 2.22
N TYR A 69 -1.54 -13.42 2.09
CA TYR A 69 -0.89 -13.21 0.80
C TYR A 69 -1.01 -14.46 -0.10
N GLY A 70 -0.74 -15.66 0.45
CA GLY A 70 -0.88 -16.92 -0.27
C GLY A 70 -2.32 -17.17 -0.75
N LEU A 71 -3.30 -16.91 0.11
CA LEU A 71 -4.73 -16.99 -0.23
C LEU A 71 -5.09 -16.05 -1.39
N LEU A 72 -4.64 -14.80 -1.33
CA LEU A 72 -4.89 -13.81 -2.39
C LEU A 72 -4.23 -14.22 -3.72
N CYS A 73 -3.02 -14.78 -3.68
CA CYS A 73 -2.34 -15.29 -4.87
C CYS A 73 -3.10 -16.47 -5.51
N ALA A 74 -3.63 -17.39 -4.69
CA ALA A 74 -4.45 -18.49 -5.18
C ALA A 74 -5.74 -17.99 -5.85
N ARG A 75 -6.41 -16.99 -5.27
CA ARG A 75 -7.59 -16.33 -5.86
C ARG A 75 -7.27 -15.71 -7.22
N LEU A 76 -6.17 -14.97 -7.34
CA LEU A 76 -5.75 -14.38 -8.62
C LEU A 76 -5.49 -15.45 -9.69
N ARG A 77 -4.83 -16.55 -9.33
CA ARG A 77 -4.57 -17.66 -10.25
C ARG A 77 -5.87 -18.33 -10.71
N ALA A 78 -6.82 -18.54 -9.81
CA ALA A 78 -8.13 -19.08 -10.16
C ALA A 78 -8.91 -18.17 -11.15
N GLN A 79 -8.59 -16.88 -11.17
CA GLN A 79 -9.13 -15.91 -12.12
C GLN A 79 -8.30 -15.77 -13.41
N GLY A 80 -7.31 -16.66 -13.64
CA GLY A 80 -6.44 -16.63 -14.82
C GLY A 80 -5.40 -15.50 -14.82
N ARG A 81 -5.14 -14.86 -13.67
CA ARG A 81 -4.15 -13.77 -13.56
C ARG A 81 -2.87 -14.26 -12.87
N SER A 82 -1.75 -13.68 -13.27
CA SER A 82 -0.47 -13.91 -12.62
C SER A 82 -0.32 -13.00 -11.39
N PRO A 83 0.08 -13.54 -10.21
CA PRO A 83 0.53 -12.74 -9.08
C PRO A 83 1.87 -12.02 -9.35
N ARG A 84 2.62 -12.49 -10.35
CA ARG A 84 3.93 -11.93 -10.71
C ARG A 84 3.75 -10.50 -11.22
N GLY A 85 4.57 -9.58 -10.71
CA GLY A 85 4.50 -8.15 -11.02
C GLY A 85 3.61 -7.34 -10.08
N ARG A 86 2.84 -7.97 -9.19
CA ARG A 86 1.91 -7.31 -8.24
C ARG A 86 2.17 -7.73 -6.80
N ALA A 87 3.37 -8.23 -6.51
CA ALA A 87 3.70 -8.80 -5.21
C ALA A 87 3.48 -7.78 -4.08
N MET A 88 3.94 -6.54 -4.27
CA MET A 88 3.78 -5.46 -3.29
C MET A 88 2.30 -5.11 -3.06
N ASP A 89 1.50 -4.97 -4.12
CA ASP A 89 0.06 -4.70 -4.03
C ASP A 89 -0.66 -5.81 -3.25
N ILE A 90 -0.32 -7.07 -3.53
CA ILE A 90 -0.91 -8.21 -2.83
C ILE A 90 -0.48 -8.23 -1.36
N MET A 91 0.77 -7.85 -1.03
CA MET A 91 1.20 -7.74 0.37
C MET A 91 0.46 -6.62 1.12
N ILE A 92 0.22 -5.47 0.47
CA ILE A 92 -0.58 -4.37 1.04
C ILE A 92 -2.03 -4.83 1.24
N ALA A 93 -2.64 -5.49 0.26
CA ALA A 93 -3.99 -6.04 0.36
C ALA A 93 -4.10 -7.13 1.44
N ALA A 94 -3.10 -8.01 1.55
CA ALA A 94 -3.02 -9.02 2.60
C ALA A 94 -2.91 -8.40 3.99
N THR A 95 -2.22 -7.26 4.12
CA THR A 95 -2.15 -6.50 5.38
C THR A 95 -3.53 -6.00 5.78
N ALA A 96 -4.28 -5.40 4.86
CA ALA A 96 -5.65 -4.94 5.11
C ALA A 96 -6.58 -6.11 5.47
N LEU A 97 -6.49 -7.21 4.72
CA LEU A 97 -7.27 -8.43 4.99
C LEU A 97 -6.97 -9.03 6.37
N THR A 98 -5.70 -9.06 6.78
CA THR A 98 -5.27 -9.56 8.09
C THR A 98 -5.89 -8.76 9.24
N LEU A 99 -6.04 -7.44 9.05
CA LEU A 99 -6.63 -6.55 10.04
C LEU A 99 -8.16 -6.47 9.97
N GLY A 100 -8.79 -7.05 8.94
CA GLY A 100 -10.23 -6.94 8.72
C GLY A 100 -10.70 -5.52 8.41
N VAL A 101 -9.86 -4.72 7.74
CA VAL A 101 -10.15 -3.32 7.40
C VAL A 101 -10.14 -3.09 5.90
N ALA A 102 -10.80 -2.02 5.45
CA ALA A 102 -10.78 -1.63 4.06
C ALA A 102 -9.41 -1.10 3.61
N LEU A 103 -9.01 -1.46 2.39
CA LEU A 103 -7.85 -0.90 1.71
C LEU A 103 -8.24 0.42 1.04
N VAL A 104 -7.66 1.52 1.53
CA VAL A 104 -7.76 2.82 0.88
C VAL A 104 -6.74 2.88 -0.27
N THR A 105 -7.22 3.03 -1.51
CA THR A 105 -6.39 3.08 -2.73
C THR A 105 -7.01 3.98 -3.79
N ARG A 106 -6.16 4.56 -4.68
CA ARG A 106 -6.62 5.20 -5.92
C ARG A 106 -6.73 4.24 -7.09
N ASN A 107 -6.04 3.11 -7.03
CA ASN A 107 -5.94 2.16 -8.12
C ASN A 107 -6.67 0.86 -7.78
N THR A 108 -8.00 0.94 -7.82
CA THR A 108 -8.87 -0.19 -7.48
C THR A 108 -8.70 -1.37 -8.44
N ASN A 109 -8.36 -1.13 -9.71
CA ASN A 109 -8.12 -2.19 -10.71
C ASN A 109 -7.01 -3.19 -10.30
N ASP A 110 -6.11 -2.74 -9.43
CA ASP A 110 -5.00 -3.53 -8.94
C ASP A 110 -5.33 -4.34 -7.68
N VAL A 111 -6.53 -4.21 -7.11
CA VAL A 111 -6.90 -4.93 -5.88
C VAL A 111 -8.38 -5.34 -5.78
N ASP A 112 -9.26 -4.87 -6.67
CA ASP A 112 -10.72 -5.12 -6.71
C ASP A 112 -11.08 -6.62 -6.67
N ARG A 113 -10.30 -7.46 -7.35
CA ARG A 113 -10.59 -8.89 -7.47
C ARG A 113 -9.95 -9.76 -6.38
N LEU A 114 -9.30 -9.13 -5.39
CA LEU A 114 -8.68 -9.83 -4.27
C LEU A 114 -9.67 -10.19 -3.15
N GLY A 115 -10.89 -9.62 -3.20
CA GLY A 115 -11.90 -9.82 -2.15
C GLY A 115 -11.52 -9.14 -0.84
N VAL A 116 -10.82 -8.00 -0.94
CA VAL A 116 -10.56 -7.07 0.16
C VAL A 116 -11.52 -5.91 -0.01
N GLU A 117 -12.12 -5.44 1.07
CA GLU A 117 -12.96 -4.25 1.03
C GLU A 117 -12.13 -3.05 0.56
N LEU A 118 -12.65 -2.26 -0.38
CA LEU A 118 -11.93 -1.12 -0.95
C LEU A 118 -12.63 0.19 -0.62
N LEU A 119 -11.85 1.19 -0.23
CA LEU A 119 -12.28 2.57 -0.14
C LEU A 119 -11.53 3.38 -1.19
N GLN A 120 -12.22 3.70 -2.29
CA GLN A 120 -11.65 4.56 -3.33
C GLN A 120 -11.71 6.03 -2.88
N ARG A 121 -10.57 6.72 -2.94
CA ARG A 121 -10.38 8.12 -2.53
C ARG A 121 -9.45 8.83 -3.49
#